data_AF-A0A535N1H3-F1
#
_entry.id   AF-A0A535N1H3-F1
#
_cell.length_a   1.000
_cell.length_b   1.000
_cell.length_c   1.000
_cell.angle_alpha   90.00
_cell.angle_beta   90.00
_cell.angle_gamma   90.00
#
_symmetry.space_group_name_H-M   'P 1'
#
loop_
_entity.id
_entity.type
_entity.pdbx_description
1 polymer ?
#
loop_
_entity_poly.entity_id
_entity_poly.type
_entity_poly.pdbx_seq_one_letter_code
_entity_poly.pdbx_strand_id
1 'polypeptide(L)' 'MNPGSVGQPRDGLPTASYGIWDVDNNSFEFRRVRYDIKGAQRAIRKARLPERFALRLESGR' A
#
# COMPACT_ATOMS: atom_id res chain seq x y z
N MET A 1 10.38 12.78 -6.44
CA MET A 1 8.96 12.36 -6.36
C MET A 1 8.81 11.25 -5.33
N ASN A 2 7.68 11.19 -4.61
CA ASN A 2 7.38 10.11 -3.67
C ASN A 2 6.31 9.18 -4.29
N PRO A 3 6.62 7.90 -4.61
CA PRO A 3 5.69 6.97 -5.25
C PRO A 3 4.54 6.48 -4.35
N GLY A 4 4.55 6.84 -3.07
CA GLY A 4 3.66 6.30 -2.06
C GLY A 4 4.20 5.01 -1.42
N SER A 5 3.31 4.23 -0.81
CA SER A 5 3.67 2.97 -0.15
C SER A 5 2.92 1.79 -0.76
N VAL A 6 3.65 0.68 -0.96
CA VAL A 6 3.07 -0.58 -1.43
C VAL A 6 2.31 -1.29 -0.31
N GLY A 7 2.88 -1.33 0.90
CA GLY A 7 2.39 -2.21 1.99
C GLY A 7 1.54 -1.51 3.05
N GLN A 8 1.71 -0.20 3.25
CA GLN A 8 0.92 0.57 4.21
C GLN A 8 0.77 2.02 3.73
N PRO A 9 -0.11 2.27 2.74
CA PRO A 9 -0.50 3.62 2.35
C PRO A 9 -1.02 4.41 3.55
N ARG A 10 -0.74 5.72 3.59
CA ARG A 10 -1.11 6.63 4.70
C ARG A 10 -1.87 7.87 4.23
N ASP A 11 -2.42 7.79 3.04
CA ASP A 11 -3.07 8.88 2.32
C ASP A 11 -4.60 8.69 2.22
N GLY A 12 -5.16 7.75 2.98
CA GLY A 12 -6.59 7.46 2.99
C GLY A 12 -7.05 6.52 1.86
N LEU A 13 -6.13 6.06 1.00
CA LEU A 13 -6.43 5.12 -0.07
C LEU A 13 -5.81 3.75 0.25
N PRO A 14 -6.60 2.70 0.48
CA PRO A 14 -6.08 1.40 0.90
C PRO A 14 -5.43 0.60 -0.23
N THR A 15 -5.27 1.17 -1.43
CA THR A 15 -4.61 0.56 -2.58
C THR A 15 -3.10 0.73 -2.50
N ALA A 16 -2.36 -0.30 -2.89
CA ALA A 16 -0.90 -0.22 -2.98
C ALA A 16 -0.51 0.86 -3.99
N SER A 17 0.48 1.68 -3.63
CA SER A 17 0.99 2.77 -4.46
C SER A 17 2.43 2.52 -4.86
N TYR A 18 2.73 2.73 -6.13
CA TYR A 18 4.09 2.75 -6.67
C TYR A 18 4.17 3.71 -7.85
N GLY A 19 5.38 3.98 -8.32
CA GLY A 19 5.61 4.81 -9.49
C GLY A 19 6.46 4.09 -10.53
N ILE A 20 6.28 4.46 -11.79
CA ILE A 20 7.13 4.04 -12.91
C ILE A 20 7.88 5.27 -13.39
N TRP A 21 9.20 5.19 -13.38
CA TRP A 21 10.06 6.23 -13.94
C TRP A 21 10.53 5.78 -15.32
N ASP A 22 10.11 6.51 -16.35
CA ASP A 22 10.61 6.39 -17.70
C ASP A 22 11.76 7.39 -17.87
N VAL A 23 12.98 6.85 -17.95
CA VAL A 23 14.21 7.64 -18.01
C VAL A 23 14.40 8.30 -19.37
N ASP A 24 14.00 7.61 -20.44
CA ASP A 24 14.19 8.09 -21.82
C ASP A 24 13.26 9.27 -22.13
N ASN A 25 12.02 9.19 -21.64
CA ASN A 25 11.03 10.24 -21.80
C ASN A 25 11.01 11.25 -20.65
N ASN A 26 11.91 11.09 -19.67
CA ASN A 26 11.98 11.87 -18.42
C ASN A 26 10.59 12.08 -17.78
N SER A 27 9.82 11.01 -17.67
CA SER A 27 8.43 11.05 -17.20
C SER A 27 8.21 10.10 -16.03
N PHE A 28 7.21 10.38 -15.20
CA PHE A 28 6.90 9.57 -14.03
C PHE A 28 5.40 9.35 -13.91
N GLU A 29 5.00 8.10 -13.83
CA GLU A 29 3.61 7.68 -13.72
C GLU A 29 3.33 7.13 -12.31
N PHE A 30 2.24 7.59 -11.69
CA PHE A 30 1.75 7.02 -10.43
C PHE A 30 0.75 5.89 -10.71
N ARG A 31 0.93 4.76 -10.05
CA ARG A 31 0.02 3.62 -10.18
C ARG A 31 -0.54 3.17 -8.84
N ARG A 32 -1.81 2.75 -8.89
CA ARG A 32 -2.54 2.17 -7.76
C ARG A 32 -3.09 0.82 -8.13
N VAL A 33 -2.91 -0.15 -7.24
CA VAL A 33 -3.37 -1.53 -7.48
C VAL A 33 -4.10 -2.04 -6.25
N ARG A 34 -5.25 -2.69 -6.48
CA ARG A 34 -6.00 -3.41 -5.45
C ARG A 34 -5.28 -4.71 -5.10
N TYR A 35 -5.26 -5.06 -3.82
CA TYR A 35 -4.68 -6.31 -3.33
C TYR A 35 -5.59 -6.94 -2.27
N ASP A 36 -5.31 -8.18 -1.86
CA ASP A 36 -6.06 -8.86 -0.81
C ASP A 36 -5.72 -8.29 0.58
N ILE A 37 -6.36 -7.17 0.93
CA ILE A 37 -6.26 -6.53 2.24
C ILE A 37 -6.64 -7.52 3.35
N LYS A 38 -7.70 -8.30 3.15
CA LYS A 38 -8.16 -9.28 4.14
C LYS A 38 -7.11 -10.37 4.35
N GLY A 39 -6.43 -10.81 3.30
CA GLY A 39 -5.29 -11.73 3.37
C GLY A 39 -4.12 -11.18 4.15
N ALA A 40 -3.71 -9.95 3.86
CA ALA A 40 -2.65 -9.28 4.61
C ALA A 40 -3.01 -9.15 6.10
N GLN A 41 -4.25 -8.75 6.41
CA GLN A 41 -4.74 -8.69 7.79
C GLN A 41 -4.73 -10.06 8.49
N ARG A 42 -5.19 -11.13 7.81
CA ARG A 42 -5.13 -12.50 8.35
C ARG A 42 -3.69 -12.90 8.67
N ALA A 43 -2.74 -12.56 7.81
CA ALA A 43 -1.31 -12.84 8.04
C ALA A 43 -0.77 -12.08 9.28
N ILE A 44 -1.10 -10.80 9.42
CA ILE A 44 -0.72 -9.98 10.58
C ILE A 44 -1.28 -10.58 11.88
N ARG A 45 -2.56 -10.98 11.90
CA ARG A 45 -3.19 -11.61 13.06
C ARG A 45 -2.57 -12.96 13.39
N LYS A 46 -2.28 -13.79 12.37
CA LYS A 46 -1.60 -15.08 12.53
C LYS A 46 -0.20 -14.91 13.14
N ALA A 47 0.50 -13.82 12.80
CA ALA A 47 1.78 -13.46 13.38
C ALA A 47 1.69 -12.86 14.80
N ARG A 48 0.48 -12.77 15.39
CA ARG A 48 0.21 -12.19 16.74
C ARG A 48 0.72 -10.76 16.89
N LEU A 49 0.76 -10.01 15.79
CA LEU A 49 1.10 -8.59 15.82
C LEU A 49 -0.09 -7.75 16.36
N PRO A 50 0.17 -6.54 16.87
CA PRO A 50 -0.89 -5.65 17.33
C PRO A 50 -2.01 -5.45 16.30
N GLU A 51 -3.27 -5.63 16.71
CA GLU A 51 -4.46 -5.56 15.83
C GLU A 51 -4.55 -4.26 15.03
N ARG A 52 -4.05 -3.15 15.61
CA ARG A 52 -3.96 -1.84 14.94
C ARG A 52 -3.22 -1.89 13.61
N PHE A 53 -2.30 -2.83 13.39
CA PHE A 53 -1.58 -2.97 12.12
C PHE A 53 -2.43 -3.62 11.03
N ALA A 54 -3.35 -4.52 11.40
CA ALA A 54 -4.30 -5.12 10.47
C ALA A 54 -5.41 -4.11 10.11
N LEU A 55 -6.03 -3.50 11.13
CA LEU A 55 -7.19 -2.61 10.95
C LEU A 55 -6.89 -1.44 10.00
N ARG A 56 -5.69 -0.88 10.12
CA ARG A 56 -5.33 0.34 9.40
C ARG A 56 -5.13 0.15 7.89
N LEU A 57 -4.94 -1.10 7.43
CA LEU A 57 -4.81 -1.40 6.01
C LEU A 57 -6.12 -1.12 5.24
N GLU A 58 -7.28 -1.18 5.91
CA GLU A 58 -8.57 -0.89 5.28
C GLU A 58 -8.82 0.61 5.07
N SER A 59 -8.27 1.44 5.96
CA SER A 59 -8.43 2.89 5.87
C SER A 59 -7.29 3.59 5.14
N GLY A 60 -6.19 2.89 4.85
CA GLY A 60 -4.98 3.50 4.29
C GLY A 60 -4.42 4.59 5.22
N ARG A 61 -4.36 4.34 6.53
CA ARG A 61 -3.90 5.29 7.56
C ARG A 61 -2.95 4.65 8.57
#